data_AF-A0A0U2TJ66-F1
#
_entry.id   AF-A0A0U2TJ66-F1
#
_cell.length_a   1.000
_cell.length_b   1.000
_cell.length_c   1.000
_cell.angle_alpha   90.00
_cell.angle_beta   90.00
_cell.angle_gamma   90.00
#
_symmetry.space_group_name_H-M   'P 1'
#
loop_
_entity.id
_entity.type
_entity.pdbx_description
1 polymer ?
#
loop_
_entity_poly.entity_id
_entity_poly.type
_entity_poly.pdbx_seq_one_letter_code
_entity_poly.pdbx_strand_id
1 'polypeptide(L)'
;MARELGIEEFEFSRTHWAIKDADLYKALLRNLYSDLPTPKVFQLSPEPANNRMVSAMMPFSAGFDGVYAALGAAAEAVGKKCKRADDIWNHDAIIQDVVSLICKSSVVICDLTGKNANVFYEAGIAHSLGKDVILITQSADDVPFDLRHLRYIQYLNNGEGLQQLTAKVTDRLETLAAGR
;
A
#
# COMPACT_ATOMS: atom_id res chain seq x y z
N MET A 1 14.99 28.29 -4.82
CA MET A 1 15.41 28.53 -3.42
C MET A 1 15.61 30.00 -3.02
N ALA A 2 16.64 30.74 -3.45
CA ALA A 2 16.91 32.11 -2.94
C ALA A 2 15.73 33.11 -3.09
N ARG A 3 15.12 33.15 -4.29
CA ARG A 3 13.93 33.99 -4.57
C ARG A 3 12.69 33.62 -3.74
N GLU A 4 12.53 32.34 -3.39
CA GLU A 4 11.39 31.85 -2.59
C GLU A 4 11.56 32.14 -1.10
N LEU A 5 12.80 32.22 -0.63
CA LEU A 5 13.14 32.62 0.73
C LEU A 5 13.23 34.16 0.88
N GLY A 6 12.88 34.90 -0.18
CA GLY A 6 12.96 36.36 -0.21
C GLY A 6 14.39 36.87 -0.05
N ILE A 7 15.40 36.09 -0.44
CA ILE A 7 16.81 36.46 -0.35
C ILE A 7 17.16 37.29 -1.58
N GLU A 8 17.52 38.55 -1.37
CA GLU A 8 17.96 39.47 -2.44
C GLU A 8 19.49 39.35 -2.65
N GLU A 9 19.97 39.65 -3.86
CA GLU A 9 21.39 39.51 -4.25
C GLU A 9 22.37 40.25 -3.31
N PHE A 10 21.92 41.34 -2.68
CA PHE A 10 22.75 42.19 -1.81
C PHE A 10 23.01 41.60 -0.41
N GLU A 11 22.22 40.59 0.01
CA GLU A 11 22.25 39.97 1.33
C GLU A 11 23.45 39.02 1.55
N PHE A 12 24.19 38.69 0.49
CA PHE A 12 25.36 37.80 0.55
C PHE A 12 26.68 38.51 0.88
N SER A 13 26.68 39.83 1.02
CA SER A 13 27.91 40.63 1.17
C SER A 13 28.39 40.78 2.61
N ARG A 14 27.54 40.50 3.62
CA ARG A 14 27.85 40.59 5.06
C ARG A 14 26.99 39.64 5.90
N THR A 15 27.54 39.10 6.98
CA THR A 15 26.79 38.33 7.97
C THR A 15 25.79 39.23 8.71
N HIS A 16 24.50 38.95 8.57
CA HIS A 16 23.43 39.64 9.27
C HIS A 16 22.30 38.65 9.55
N TRP A 17 21.43 39.00 10.50
CA TRP A 17 20.23 38.23 10.82
C TRP A 17 19.03 38.93 10.18
N ALA A 18 18.22 38.18 9.43
CA ALA A 18 16.99 38.67 8.83
C ALA A 18 15.84 37.69 9.12
N ILE A 19 14.70 38.22 9.55
CA ILE A 19 13.46 37.45 9.68
C ILE A 19 12.71 37.59 8.36
N LYS A 20 12.53 36.49 7.64
CA LYS A 20 11.83 36.45 6.36
C LYS A 20 10.44 35.88 6.57
N ASP A 21 9.45 36.49 5.92
CA ASP A 21 8.05 36.04 5.93
C ASP A 21 7.84 34.87 4.95
N ALA A 22 8.81 33.94 4.91
CA ALA A 22 8.87 32.83 3.99
C ALA A 22 8.84 31.51 4.76
N ASP A 23 8.02 30.57 4.29
CA ASP A 23 7.96 29.21 4.82
C ASP A 23 9.19 28.42 4.36
N LEU A 24 10.24 28.47 5.20
CA LEU A 24 11.51 27.78 4.96
C LEU A 24 11.32 26.28 4.76
N TYR A 25 10.41 25.66 5.51
CA TYR A 25 10.15 24.21 5.41
C TYR A 25 9.57 23.87 4.03
N LYS A 26 8.57 24.62 3.56
CA LYS A 26 7.96 24.42 2.25
C LYS A 26 8.93 24.67 1.10
N ALA A 27 9.76 25.71 1.22
CA ALA A 27 10.79 26.04 0.23
C ALA A 27 11.85 24.93 0.15
N LEU A 28 12.36 24.45 1.28
CA LEU A 28 13.30 23.33 1.32
C LEU A 28 12.68 22.05 0.77
N LEU A 29 11.46 21.69 1.20
CA LEU A 29 10.78 20.49 0.75
C LEU A 29 10.57 20.49 -0.78
N ARG A 30 10.19 21.63 -1.36
CA ARG A 30 10.03 21.72 -2.83
C ARG A 30 11.35 21.59 -3.59
N ASN A 31 12.42 22.23 -3.11
CA ASN A 31 13.70 22.20 -3.81
C ASN A 31 14.48 20.89 -3.57
N LEU A 32 14.25 20.19 -2.46
CA LEU A 32 14.91 18.91 -2.16
C LEU A 32 14.22 17.72 -2.85
N TYR A 33 12.90 17.80 -3.07
CA TYR A 33 12.11 16.71 -3.63
C TYR A 33 11.63 16.97 -5.08
N SER A 34 12.04 18.08 -5.71
CA SER A 34 11.65 18.41 -7.10
C SER A 34 12.15 17.41 -8.13
N ASP A 35 13.27 16.74 -7.83
CA ASP A 35 13.97 15.87 -8.78
C ASP A 35 13.64 14.39 -8.58
N LEU A 36 12.70 14.06 -7.67
CA LEU A 36 12.28 12.67 -7.52
C LEU A 36 11.51 12.20 -8.75
N PRO A 37 11.81 11.00 -9.28
CA PRO A 37 11.07 10.44 -10.40
C PRO A 37 9.61 10.21 -10.01
N THR A 38 8.69 10.81 -10.76
CA THR A 38 7.25 10.61 -10.60
C THR A 38 6.76 9.49 -11.52
N PRO A 39 5.88 8.59 -11.05
CA PRO A 39 5.33 7.56 -11.91
C PRO A 39 4.50 8.17 -13.05
N LYS A 40 4.65 7.63 -14.27
CA LYS A 40 3.90 8.10 -15.45
C LYS A 40 2.59 7.34 -15.68
N VAL A 41 2.50 6.11 -15.18
CA VAL A 41 1.38 5.18 -15.41
C VAL A 41 0.22 5.44 -14.45
N PHE A 42 0.52 5.96 -13.26
CA PHE A 42 -0.44 6.30 -12.23
C PHE A 42 0.07 7.48 -11.41
N GLN A 43 -0.84 8.17 -10.74
CA GLN A 43 -0.54 9.26 -9.83
C GLN A 43 -0.68 8.77 -8.40
N LEU A 44 0.28 9.13 -7.54
CA LEU A 44 0.20 8.82 -6.12
C LEU A 44 -0.75 9.79 -5.44
N SER A 45 -1.65 9.25 -4.61
CA SER A 45 -2.54 10.09 -3.81
C SER A 45 -1.73 10.76 -2.70
N PRO A 46 -1.85 12.09 -2.52
CA PRO A 46 -1.20 12.79 -1.41
C PRO A 46 -1.93 12.57 -0.07
N GLU A 47 -3.10 11.92 -0.09
CA GLU A 47 -3.87 11.65 1.13
C GLU A 47 -3.14 10.66 2.03
N PRO A 48 -3.12 10.89 3.35
CA PRO A 48 -2.53 9.95 4.28
C PRO A 48 -3.29 8.62 4.27
N ALA A 49 -2.57 7.54 4.51
CA ALA A 49 -3.18 6.22 4.66
C ALA A 49 -4.19 6.20 5.81
N ASN A 50 -5.32 5.51 5.60
CA ASN A 50 -6.30 5.25 6.63
C ASN A 50 -5.87 4.03 7.44
N ASN A 51 -5.54 4.24 8.71
CA ASN A 51 -5.13 3.18 9.64
C ASN A 51 -6.16 2.08 9.85
N ARG A 52 -7.44 2.32 9.52
CA ARG A 52 -8.51 1.32 9.60
C ARG A 52 -8.75 0.59 8.28
N MET A 53 -8.07 0.94 7.19
CA MET A 53 -8.30 0.30 5.90
C MET A 53 -7.25 -0.77 5.60
N VAL A 54 -7.74 -1.91 5.14
CA VAL A 54 -6.97 -3.00 4.54
C VAL A 54 -7.48 -3.19 3.12
N SER A 55 -6.60 -3.47 2.17
CA SER A 55 -7.02 -3.81 0.82
C SER A 55 -6.60 -5.21 0.41
N ALA A 56 -7.46 -5.90 -0.33
CA ALA A 56 -7.22 -7.23 -0.87
C ALA A 56 -6.98 -7.12 -2.39
N MET A 57 -5.80 -7.56 -2.80
CA MET A 57 -5.33 -7.72 -4.18
C MET A 57 -5.40 -9.21 -4.49
N MET A 58 -6.42 -9.66 -5.21
CA MET A 58 -6.71 -11.08 -5.35
C MET A 58 -7.42 -11.40 -6.67
N PRO A 59 -7.36 -12.65 -7.17
CA PRO A 59 -8.14 -13.04 -8.34
C PRO A 59 -9.65 -12.88 -8.11
N PHE A 60 -10.38 -12.48 -9.16
CA PHE A 60 -11.79 -12.11 -9.09
C PHE A 60 -12.79 -13.24 -9.42
N SER A 61 -12.32 -14.48 -9.62
CA SER A 61 -13.23 -15.58 -9.95
C SER A 61 -14.06 -15.98 -8.72
N ALA A 62 -15.29 -16.45 -8.95
CA ALA A 62 -16.23 -16.83 -7.87
C ALA A 62 -15.66 -17.83 -6.85
N GLY A 63 -14.64 -18.60 -7.23
CA GLY A 63 -13.90 -19.49 -6.32
C GLY A 63 -13.19 -18.77 -5.18
N PHE A 64 -13.00 -17.45 -5.25
CA PHE A 64 -12.31 -16.65 -4.23
C PHE A 64 -13.27 -15.85 -3.34
N ASP A 65 -14.59 -15.90 -3.55
CA ASP A 65 -15.53 -15.14 -2.71
C ASP A 65 -15.47 -15.58 -1.24
N GLY A 66 -15.28 -16.88 -0.99
CA GLY A 66 -15.06 -17.41 0.36
C GLY A 66 -13.74 -16.92 0.99
N VAL A 67 -12.69 -16.79 0.18
CA VAL A 67 -11.40 -16.23 0.59
C VAL A 67 -11.59 -14.76 0.98
N TYR A 68 -12.26 -13.97 0.14
CA TYR A 68 -12.52 -12.56 0.43
C TYR A 68 -13.34 -12.37 1.71
N ALA A 69 -14.37 -13.18 1.91
CA ALA A 69 -15.16 -13.17 3.14
C ALA A 69 -14.31 -13.47 4.38
N ALA A 70 -13.40 -14.44 4.30
CA ALA A 70 -12.46 -14.76 5.37
C ALA A 70 -11.51 -13.58 5.68
N LEU A 71 -10.97 -12.91 4.66
CA LEU A 71 -10.14 -11.71 4.83
C LEU A 71 -10.93 -10.54 5.42
N GLY A 72 -12.19 -10.38 5.03
CA GLY A 72 -13.11 -9.41 5.60
C GLY A 72 -13.32 -9.64 7.10
N ALA A 73 -13.63 -10.88 7.49
CA ALA A 73 -13.80 -11.27 8.89
C ALA A 73 -12.51 -11.05 9.72
N ALA A 74 -11.34 -11.36 9.16
CA ALA A 74 -10.06 -11.12 9.82
C ALA A 74 -9.79 -9.63 10.05
N ALA A 75 -10.08 -8.79 9.06
CA ALA A 75 -9.95 -7.34 9.20
C ALA A 75 -10.94 -6.76 10.22
N GLU A 76 -12.19 -7.22 10.22
CA GLU A 76 -13.21 -6.77 11.16
C GLU A 76 -12.88 -7.14 12.61
N ALA A 77 -12.29 -8.32 12.84
CA ALA A 77 -11.85 -8.78 14.15
C ALA A 77 -10.86 -7.81 14.83
N VAL A 78 -10.04 -7.10 14.03
CA VAL A 78 -9.08 -6.09 14.51
C VAL A 78 -9.58 -4.64 14.35
N GLY A 79 -10.88 -4.45 14.12
CA GLY A 79 -11.49 -3.12 13.96
C GLY A 79 -11.10 -2.38 12.68
N LYS A 80 -10.64 -3.12 11.64
CA LYS A 80 -10.32 -2.60 10.31
C LYS A 80 -11.42 -2.99 9.32
N LYS A 81 -11.40 -2.36 8.15
CA LYS A 81 -12.32 -2.62 7.03
C LYS A 81 -11.51 -3.07 5.82
N CYS A 82 -11.84 -4.26 5.32
CA CYS A 82 -11.24 -4.79 4.09
C CYS A 82 -11.98 -4.24 2.86
N LYS A 83 -11.24 -3.91 1.81
CA LYS A 83 -11.76 -3.56 0.49
C LYS A 83 -11.02 -4.33 -0.60
N ARG A 84 -11.75 -5.01 -1.47
CA ARG A 84 -11.18 -5.60 -2.69
C ARG A 84 -10.98 -4.51 -3.75
N ALA A 85 -9.90 -4.60 -4.52
CA ALA A 85 -9.61 -3.65 -5.60
C ALA A 85 -10.75 -3.59 -6.63
N ASP A 86 -11.36 -4.73 -6.95
CA ASP A 86 -12.40 -4.85 -7.96
C ASP A 86 -13.78 -4.31 -7.54
N ASP A 87 -14.03 -4.12 -6.24
CA ASP A 87 -15.29 -3.52 -5.76
C ASP A 87 -15.37 -2.02 -6.17
N ILE A 88 -14.27 -1.45 -6.68
CA ILE A 88 -14.18 -0.12 -7.28
C ILE A 88 -14.59 -0.23 -8.77
N TRP A 89 -15.90 -0.42 -8.98
CA TRP A 89 -16.67 -0.30 -10.23
C TRP A 89 -16.08 -0.88 -11.52
N ASN A 90 -16.55 -2.10 -11.83
CA ASN A 90 -17.03 -2.59 -13.14
C ASN A 90 -16.21 -2.20 -14.39
N HIS A 91 -15.42 -3.19 -14.83
CA HIS A 91 -14.76 -3.32 -16.14
C HIS A 91 -13.59 -2.37 -16.32
N ASP A 92 -12.40 -2.97 -16.26
CA ASP A 92 -11.08 -2.35 -16.23
C ASP A 92 -10.85 -1.51 -14.97
N ALA A 93 -10.48 -2.18 -13.86
CA ALA A 93 -9.89 -1.48 -12.73
C ALA A 93 -8.72 -0.65 -13.27
N ILE A 94 -8.95 0.66 -13.39
CA ILE A 94 -7.94 1.57 -13.89
C ILE A 94 -6.82 1.45 -12.87
N ILE A 95 -5.59 1.20 -13.32
CA ILE A 95 -4.44 1.08 -12.43
C ILE A 95 -4.36 2.22 -11.39
N GLN A 96 -4.88 3.40 -11.76
CA GLN A 96 -5.06 4.55 -10.88
C GLN A 96 -5.90 4.25 -9.62
N ASP A 97 -7.01 3.53 -9.75
CA ASP A 97 -7.93 3.21 -8.65
C ASP A 97 -7.32 2.18 -7.70
N VAL A 98 -6.68 1.15 -8.27
CA VAL A 98 -5.95 0.14 -7.50
C VAL A 98 -4.82 0.78 -6.71
N VAL A 99 -4.02 1.64 -7.34
CA VAL A 99 -2.96 2.39 -6.65
C VAL A 99 -3.53 3.33 -5.60
N SER A 100 -4.65 3.99 -5.88
CA SER A 100 -5.31 4.85 -4.89
C SER A 100 -5.78 4.06 -3.67
N LEU A 101 -6.29 2.84 -3.88
CA LEU A 101 -6.67 1.92 -2.81
C LEU A 101 -5.44 1.48 -2.00
N ILE A 102 -4.35 1.07 -2.66
CA ILE A 102 -3.07 0.72 -2.00
C ILE A 102 -2.57 1.90 -1.17
N CYS A 103 -2.56 3.12 -1.74
CA CYS A 103 -2.11 4.34 -1.05
C CYS A 103 -2.93 4.60 0.21
N LYS A 104 -4.25 4.44 0.14
CA LYS A 104 -5.15 4.69 1.26
C LYS A 104 -5.13 3.56 2.30
N SER A 105 -4.72 2.34 1.94
CA SER A 105 -4.65 1.21 2.87
C SER A 105 -3.45 1.30 3.81
N SER A 106 -3.67 0.86 5.04
CA SER A 106 -2.61 0.68 6.05
C SER A 106 -1.85 -0.63 5.87
N VAL A 107 -2.55 -1.66 5.39
CA VAL A 107 -2.01 -3.00 5.10
C VAL A 107 -2.62 -3.47 3.77
N VAL A 108 -1.82 -4.14 2.95
CA VAL A 108 -2.27 -4.74 1.68
C VAL A 108 -2.11 -6.25 1.78
N ILE A 109 -3.18 -6.98 1.47
CA ILE A 109 -3.17 -8.44 1.40
C ILE A 109 -3.12 -8.82 -0.09
N CYS A 110 -2.15 -9.63 -0.49
CA CYS A 110 -2.00 -10.08 -1.88
C CYS A 110 -2.15 -11.59 -1.98
N ASP A 111 -3.13 -12.06 -2.74
CA ASP A 111 -3.35 -13.48 -3.03
C ASP A 111 -2.62 -13.89 -4.31
N LEU A 112 -1.52 -14.62 -4.13
CA LEU A 112 -0.65 -15.04 -5.21
C LEU A 112 -1.13 -16.30 -5.93
N THR A 113 -2.25 -16.89 -5.48
CA THR A 113 -2.80 -18.14 -6.02
C THR A 113 -3.00 -18.07 -7.52
N GLY A 114 -2.58 -19.12 -8.23
CA GLY A 114 -2.74 -19.23 -9.68
C GLY A 114 -1.85 -18.28 -10.49
N LYS A 115 -0.86 -17.64 -9.85
CA LYS A 115 0.16 -16.79 -10.51
C LYS A 115 -0.44 -15.63 -11.29
N ASN A 116 -1.44 -14.97 -10.73
CA ASN A 116 -2.07 -13.82 -11.38
C ASN A 116 -1.06 -12.66 -11.54
N ALA A 117 -0.73 -12.33 -12.79
CA ALA A 117 0.23 -11.29 -13.12
C ALA A 117 -0.15 -9.90 -12.59
N ASN A 118 -1.45 -9.59 -12.53
CA ASN A 118 -1.94 -8.32 -12.00
C ASN A 118 -1.65 -8.21 -10.50
N VAL A 119 -1.92 -9.27 -9.74
CA VAL A 119 -1.66 -9.27 -8.29
C VAL A 119 -0.17 -9.15 -7.99
N PHE A 120 0.70 -9.74 -8.81
CA PHE A 120 2.15 -9.54 -8.67
C PHE A 120 2.56 -8.09 -8.94
N TYR A 121 1.99 -7.47 -9.96
CA TYR A 121 2.24 -6.06 -10.27
C TYR A 121 1.80 -5.15 -9.11
N GLU A 122 0.61 -5.41 -8.55
CA GLU A 122 0.06 -4.68 -7.39
C GLU A 122 0.91 -4.86 -6.13
N ALA A 123 1.37 -6.08 -5.86
CA ALA A 123 2.29 -6.37 -4.75
C ALA A 123 3.61 -5.60 -4.89
N GLY A 124 4.16 -5.54 -6.12
CA GLY A 124 5.35 -4.75 -6.43
C GLY A 124 5.16 -3.25 -6.16
N ILE A 125 4.01 -2.70 -6.53
CA ILE A 125 3.67 -1.29 -6.23
C ILE A 125 3.54 -1.09 -4.71
N ALA A 126 2.84 -1.99 -4.01
CA ALA A 126 2.68 -1.90 -2.56
C ALA A 126 4.04 -1.93 -1.82
N HIS A 127 4.95 -2.80 -2.22
CA HIS A 127 6.33 -2.84 -1.70
C HIS A 127 7.08 -1.54 -1.98
N SER A 128 6.98 -1.02 -3.21
CA SER A 128 7.66 0.23 -3.62
C SER A 128 7.16 1.44 -2.82
N LEU A 129 5.91 1.41 -2.37
CA LEU A 129 5.30 2.43 -1.52
C LEU A 129 5.55 2.20 -0.02
N GLY A 130 6.34 1.20 0.36
CA GLY A 130 6.66 0.88 1.75
C GLY A 130 5.44 0.42 2.56
N LYS A 131 4.43 -0.17 1.90
CA LYS A 131 3.25 -0.70 2.58
C LYS A 131 3.58 -2.00 3.30
N ASP A 132 2.88 -2.23 4.41
CA ASP A 132 2.86 -3.55 5.04
C ASP A 132 2.07 -4.51 4.14
N VAL A 133 2.74 -5.52 3.61
CA VAL A 133 2.15 -6.51 2.71
C VAL A 133 2.04 -7.87 3.39
N ILE A 134 0.85 -8.47 3.33
CA ILE A 134 0.59 -9.85 3.75
C ILE A 134 0.38 -10.68 2.48
N LEU A 135 1.32 -11.56 2.19
CA LEU A 135 1.20 -12.49 1.06
C LEU A 135 0.43 -13.73 1.50
N ILE A 136 -0.57 -14.13 0.71
CA ILE A 136 -1.31 -15.39 0.90
C ILE A 136 -1.27 -16.21 -0.39
N THR A 137 -1.40 -17.53 -0.27
CA THR A 137 -1.44 -18.42 -1.44
C THR A 137 -2.07 -19.77 -1.10
N GLN A 138 -2.69 -20.44 -2.07
CA GLN A 138 -3.10 -21.85 -1.92
C GLN A 138 -1.93 -22.82 -2.13
N SER A 139 -0.94 -22.44 -2.94
CA SER A 139 0.24 -23.26 -3.24
C SER A 139 1.54 -22.45 -3.14
N ALA A 140 2.57 -23.05 -2.54
CA ALA A 140 3.91 -22.46 -2.50
C ALA A 140 4.52 -22.31 -3.91
N ASP A 141 4.08 -23.14 -4.87
CA ASP A 141 4.56 -23.09 -6.26
C ASP A 141 4.06 -21.85 -7.00
N ASP A 142 3.01 -21.21 -6.51
CA ASP A 142 2.48 -19.97 -7.05
C ASP A 142 3.32 -18.75 -6.65
N VAL A 143 4.16 -18.88 -5.61
CA VAL A 143 5.03 -17.80 -5.15
C VAL A 143 6.28 -17.72 -6.05
N PRO A 144 6.51 -16.59 -6.75
CA PRO A 144 7.71 -16.37 -7.55
C PRO A 144 8.97 -16.47 -6.69
N PHE A 145 10.08 -16.92 -7.28
CA PHE A 145 11.35 -17.11 -6.57
C PHE A 145 11.77 -15.88 -5.76
N ASP A 146 11.63 -14.69 -6.35
CA ASP A 146 11.96 -13.42 -5.71
C ASP A 146 11.08 -13.09 -4.50
N LEU A 147 9.90 -13.70 -4.34
CA LEU A 147 9.02 -13.50 -3.19
C LEU A 147 9.08 -14.64 -2.18
N ARG A 148 9.72 -15.78 -2.50
CA ARG A 148 9.75 -16.97 -1.63
C ARG A 148 10.48 -16.75 -0.31
N HIS A 149 11.42 -15.81 -0.27
CA HIS A 149 12.14 -15.45 0.96
C HIS A 149 11.29 -14.58 1.90
N LEU A 150 10.21 -13.99 1.39
CA LEU A 150 9.23 -13.26 2.20
C LEU A 150 8.27 -14.24 2.87
N ARG A 151 7.77 -13.86 4.03
CA ARG A 151 6.78 -14.67 4.75
C ARG A 151 5.43 -14.59 4.03
N TYR A 152 4.87 -15.73 3.67
CA TYR A 152 3.53 -15.87 3.13
C TYR A 152 2.69 -16.86 3.95
N ILE A 153 1.37 -16.71 3.89
CA ILE A 153 0.41 -17.60 4.55
C ILE A 153 -0.15 -18.55 3.50
N GLN A 154 0.17 -19.84 3.64
CA GLN A 154 -0.47 -20.86 2.84
C GLN A 154 -1.84 -21.24 3.43
N TYR A 155 -2.86 -21.36 2.59
CA TYR A 155 -4.22 -21.74 2.97
C TYR A 155 -4.83 -22.80 2.05
N LEU A 156 -5.92 -23.42 2.50
CA LEU A 156 -6.74 -24.32 1.68
C LEU A 156 -8.09 -23.65 1.42
N ASN A 157 -8.58 -23.73 0.19
CA ASN A 157 -9.87 -23.15 -0.19
C ASN A 157 -11.03 -24.09 0.14
N ASN A 158 -11.16 -24.42 1.42
CA ASN A 158 -12.25 -25.19 2.00
C ASN A 158 -12.63 -24.58 3.36
N GLY A 159 -13.73 -25.04 3.98
CA GLY A 159 -14.25 -24.42 5.20
C GLY A 159 -13.23 -24.31 6.34
N GLU A 160 -12.51 -25.39 6.65
CA GLU A 160 -11.47 -25.40 7.69
C GLU A 160 -10.27 -24.52 7.32
N GLY A 161 -9.79 -24.62 6.08
CA GLY A 161 -8.66 -23.84 5.59
C GLY A 161 -8.93 -22.33 5.59
N LEU A 162 -10.17 -21.92 5.31
CA LEU A 162 -10.59 -20.52 5.41
C LEU A 162 -10.66 -20.05 6.87
N GLN A 163 -11.11 -20.87 7.81
CA GLN A 163 -11.05 -20.54 9.24
C GLN A 163 -9.61 -20.35 9.71
N GLN A 164 -8.69 -21.23 9.30
CA GLN A 164 -7.28 -21.10 9.60
C GLN A 164 -6.65 -19.87 8.93
N LEU A 165 -7.05 -19.55 7.70
CA LEU A 165 -6.63 -18.32 7.01
C LEU A 165 -7.05 -17.09 7.80
N THR A 166 -8.32 -17.02 8.22
CA THR A 166 -8.85 -15.92 9.04
C THR A 166 -8.00 -15.73 10.29
N ALA A 167 -7.77 -16.79 11.08
CA ALA A 167 -6.96 -16.70 12.30
C ALA A 167 -5.54 -16.19 12.04
N LYS A 168 -4.82 -16.79 11.07
CA LYS A 168 -3.44 -16.40 10.74
C LYS A 168 -3.34 -14.95 10.24
N VAL A 169 -4.33 -14.50 9.46
CA VAL A 169 -4.38 -13.12 8.95
C VAL A 169 -4.69 -12.15 10.09
N THR A 170 -5.62 -12.48 10.98
CA THR A 170 -5.92 -11.70 12.19
C THR A 170 -4.66 -11.49 13.04
N ASP A 171 -3.96 -12.58 13.40
CA ASP A 171 -2.72 -12.51 14.20
C ASP A 171 -1.67 -11.61 13.55
N ARG A 172 -1.55 -11.69 12.21
CA ARG A 172 -0.61 -10.87 11.46
C ARG A 172 -1.02 -9.40 11.46
N LEU A 173 -2.31 -9.10 11.30
CA LEU A 173 -2.82 -7.73 11.35
C LEU A 173 -2.64 -7.11 12.74
N GLU A 174 -2.84 -7.88 13.82
CA GLU A 174 -2.58 -7.43 15.19
C GLU A 174 -1.09 -7.11 15.41
N THR A 175 -0.21 -8.01 14.96
CA THR A 175 1.25 -7.80 15.05
C THR A 175 1.67 -6.51 14.35
N LEU A 176 1.13 -6.26 13.15
CA LEU A 176 1.43 -5.04 12.39
C LEU A 176 0.82 -3.78 13.03
N ALA A 177 -0.31 -3.92 13.73
CA ALA A 177 -0.91 -2.81 14.47
C ALA A 177 -0.14 -2.45 15.75
N ALA A 178 0.43 -3.45 16.44
CA ALA A 178 1.21 -3.26 17.67
C ALA A 178 2.66 -2.79 17.44
N GLY A 179 3.22 -3.04 16.24
CA GLY A 179 4.59 -2.63 15.87
C GLY A 179 4.73 -1.18 15.40
N ARG A 180 3.68 -0.36 15.52
CA ARG A 180 3.67 1.08 15.21
C ARG A 180 3.42 1.88 16.47
#